data_AF-A0A5U8T0T9-F1
#
_entry.id   AF-A0A5U8T0T9-F1
#
_cell.length_a   1.000
_cell.length_b   1.000
_cell.length_c   1.000
_cell.angle_alpha   90.00
_cell.angle_beta   90.00
_cell.angle_gamma   90.00
#
_symmetry.space_group_name_H-M   'P 1'
#
loop_
_entity.id
_entity.type
_entity.pdbx_description
1 polymer ?
#
loop_
_entity_poly.entity_id
_entity_poly.type
_entity_poly.pdbx_seq_one_letter_code
_entity_poly.pdbx_strand_id
1 'polypeptide(L)'
;YQADGDLAIAIEKLIEHGRPHAAINCLDRMRNDKQPIDSKQCVRALLAALSSSEPSYGMDGYQIVELIKFLQAEPSVNLDDLFRVEWAYIPLLDRHGGAAPQLLESRLANDPEFFSEVIRLIYRSKKEDQSPKEPIGDSKAIATNAWRLLREWKTPPGSQEDGTFSDERFTEWLQRVKEVCTESGHLEVALINIGEVLIHTPPAPDGLWIHRAVAAALNDREADDMRNGFRTGTYNSRGVHWVDPTGKQERELAEQFRNKAEEIENAGFQRFAVTLRGLADGYDREAERIINDHKDREDE
;
A
#
# COMPACT_ATOMS: atom_id res chain seq x y z
N TYR A 1 -5.42 -33.91 -28.52
CA TYR A 1 -4.52 -33.20 -29.45
C TYR A 1 -5.38 -32.47 -30.49
N GLN A 2 -6.13 -31.44 -30.07
CA GLN A 2 -6.90 -30.52 -30.94
C GLN A 2 -7.61 -29.37 -30.17
N ALA A 3 -7.24 -29.08 -28.91
CA ALA A 3 -7.94 -28.08 -28.09
C ALA A 3 -7.15 -26.78 -27.84
N ASP A 4 -5.82 -26.79 -28.01
CA ASP A 4 -4.97 -25.67 -27.59
C ASP A 4 -5.14 -24.41 -28.47
N GLY A 5 -5.55 -24.55 -29.73
CA GLY A 5 -5.86 -23.42 -30.62
C GLY A 5 -7.31 -22.93 -30.56
N ASP A 6 -8.22 -23.72 -29.99
CA ASP A 6 -9.67 -23.46 -29.99
C ASP A 6 -10.08 -22.53 -28.84
N LEU A 7 -9.42 -22.68 -27.68
CA LEU A 7 -9.70 -21.87 -26.48
C LEU A 7 -9.31 -20.40 -26.64
N ALA A 8 -8.17 -20.09 -27.27
CA ALA A 8 -7.75 -18.71 -27.52
C ALA A 8 -8.70 -17.96 -28.47
N ILE A 9 -9.21 -18.67 -29.50
CA ILE A 9 -10.21 -18.13 -30.42
C ILE A 9 -11.57 -17.98 -29.72
N ALA A 10 -11.94 -18.96 -28.88
CA ALA A 10 -13.16 -18.91 -28.09
C ALA A 10 -13.15 -17.71 -27.12
N ILE A 11 -12.03 -17.45 -26.43
CA ILE A 11 -11.86 -16.29 -25.55
C ILE A 11 -12.11 -14.99 -26.32
N GLU A 12 -11.52 -14.84 -27.50
CA GLU A 12 -11.71 -13.65 -28.33
C GLU A 12 -13.19 -13.45 -28.70
N LYS A 13 -13.85 -14.52 -29.15
CA LYS A 13 -15.28 -14.48 -29.48
C LYS A 13 -16.16 -14.18 -28.26
N LEU A 14 -15.81 -14.72 -27.10
CA LEU A 14 -16.53 -14.44 -25.85
C LEU A 14 -16.42 -12.95 -25.49
N ILE A 15 -15.24 -12.35 -25.59
CA ILE A 15 -15.05 -10.91 -25.35
C ILE A 15 -15.85 -10.08 -26.37
N GLU A 16 -15.76 -10.40 -27.67
CA GLU A 16 -16.50 -9.71 -28.75
C GLU A 16 -18.03 -9.74 -28.54
N HIS A 17 -18.55 -10.83 -28.00
CA HIS A 17 -19.98 -11.02 -27.74
C HIS A 17 -20.42 -10.55 -26.34
N GLY A 18 -19.59 -9.78 -25.63
CA GLY A 18 -19.94 -9.21 -24.33
C GLY A 18 -20.03 -10.25 -23.21
N ARG A 19 -19.23 -11.31 -23.30
CA ARG A 19 -19.12 -12.40 -22.31
C ARG A 19 -17.74 -12.51 -21.63
N PRO A 20 -17.16 -11.41 -21.09
CA PRO A 20 -15.84 -11.43 -20.48
C PRO A 20 -15.72 -12.31 -19.22
N HIS A 21 -16.78 -12.55 -18.43
CA HIS A 21 -16.72 -13.49 -17.29
C HIS A 21 -16.50 -14.93 -17.77
N ALA A 22 -17.16 -15.34 -18.86
CA ALA A 22 -16.91 -16.63 -19.48
C ALA A 22 -15.46 -16.71 -20.02
N ALA A 23 -14.95 -15.62 -20.60
CA ALA A 23 -13.56 -15.55 -21.05
C ALA A 23 -12.56 -15.70 -19.89
N ILE A 24 -12.81 -15.05 -18.74
CA ILE A 24 -12.01 -15.20 -17.52
C ILE A 24 -12.01 -16.65 -17.03
N ASN A 25 -13.17 -17.32 -17.03
CA ASN A 25 -13.25 -18.74 -16.66
C ASN A 25 -12.43 -19.64 -17.60
N CYS A 26 -12.42 -19.35 -18.91
CA CYS A 26 -11.56 -20.05 -19.87
C CYS A 26 -10.07 -19.80 -19.58
N LEU A 27 -9.70 -18.55 -19.31
CA LEU A 27 -8.31 -18.16 -18.98
C LEU A 27 -7.82 -18.83 -17.70
N ASP A 28 -8.63 -18.87 -16.63
CA ASP A 28 -8.27 -19.56 -15.40
C ASP A 28 -8.13 -21.07 -15.61
N ARG A 29 -9.01 -21.67 -16.42
CA ARG A 29 -8.86 -23.07 -16.82
C ARG A 29 -7.54 -23.32 -17.56
N MET A 30 -7.21 -22.47 -18.53
CA MET A 30 -5.93 -22.55 -19.27
C MET A 30 -4.73 -22.45 -18.31
N ARG A 31 -4.81 -21.55 -17.32
CA ARG A 31 -3.78 -21.39 -16.28
C ARG A 31 -3.62 -22.67 -15.45
N ASN A 32 -4.72 -23.25 -14.99
CA ASN A 32 -4.72 -24.50 -14.21
C ASN A 32 -4.17 -25.68 -15.03
N ASP A 33 -4.49 -25.74 -16.33
CA ASP A 33 -4.01 -26.74 -17.28
C ASP A 33 -2.58 -26.44 -17.79
N LYS A 34 -1.95 -25.35 -17.33
CA LYS A 34 -0.61 -24.86 -17.73
C LYS A 34 -0.46 -24.63 -19.23
N GLN A 35 -1.55 -24.23 -19.88
CA GLN A 35 -1.57 -23.83 -21.28
C GLN A 35 -1.04 -22.40 -21.44
N PRO A 36 -0.46 -22.06 -22.61
CA PRO A 36 0.00 -20.71 -22.88
C PRO A 36 -1.19 -19.74 -22.91
N ILE A 37 -1.08 -18.65 -22.14
CA ILE A 37 -2.07 -17.58 -22.11
C ILE A 37 -1.50 -16.37 -22.84
N ASP A 38 -2.25 -15.82 -23.79
CA ASP A 38 -1.95 -14.51 -24.37
C ASP A 38 -2.29 -13.42 -23.36
N SER A 39 -1.25 -12.71 -22.89
CA SER A 39 -1.38 -11.63 -21.91
C SER A 39 -2.29 -10.50 -22.39
N LYS A 40 -2.32 -10.18 -23.70
CA LYS A 40 -3.20 -9.15 -24.26
C LYS A 40 -4.66 -9.59 -24.20
N GLN A 41 -4.94 -10.86 -24.48
CA GLN A 41 -6.29 -11.40 -24.34
C GLN A 41 -6.74 -11.39 -22.87
N CYS A 42 -5.84 -11.74 -21.95
CA CYS A 42 -6.11 -11.70 -20.51
C CYS A 42 -6.44 -10.29 -20.02
N VAL A 43 -5.61 -9.29 -20.36
CA VAL A 43 -5.87 -7.87 -20.07
C VAL A 43 -7.23 -7.44 -20.61
N ARG A 44 -7.53 -7.75 -21.88
CA ARG A 44 -8.80 -7.35 -22.52
C ARG A 44 -10.00 -7.99 -21.83
N ALA A 45 -9.92 -9.27 -21.44
CA ALA A 45 -10.98 -9.96 -20.71
C ALA A 45 -11.24 -9.29 -19.35
N LEU A 46 -10.18 -9.02 -18.58
CA LEU A 46 -10.26 -8.35 -17.28
C LEU A 46 -10.88 -6.95 -17.40
N LEU A 47 -10.38 -6.12 -18.32
CA LEU A 47 -10.91 -4.76 -18.47
C LEU A 47 -12.37 -4.74 -18.99
N ALA A 48 -12.73 -5.66 -19.89
CA ALA A 48 -14.11 -5.78 -20.37
C ALA A 48 -15.08 -6.20 -19.25
N ALA A 49 -14.63 -7.05 -18.32
CA ALA A 49 -15.44 -7.53 -17.20
C ALA A 49 -15.95 -6.40 -16.29
N LEU A 50 -15.22 -5.30 -16.17
CA LEU A 50 -15.62 -4.13 -15.36
C LEU A 50 -16.93 -3.48 -15.83
N SER A 51 -17.25 -3.64 -17.11
CA SER A 51 -18.46 -3.08 -17.74
C SER A 51 -19.48 -4.15 -18.13
N SER A 52 -19.26 -5.39 -17.72
CA SER A 52 -20.11 -6.52 -18.12
C SER A 52 -21.47 -6.47 -17.44
N SER A 53 -22.51 -6.81 -18.20
CA SER A 53 -23.86 -7.07 -17.67
C SER A 53 -24.09 -8.55 -17.35
N GLU A 54 -23.07 -9.39 -17.46
CA GLU A 54 -23.17 -10.81 -17.11
C GLU A 54 -23.51 -10.99 -15.62
N PRO A 55 -24.29 -12.04 -15.27
CA PRO A 55 -24.57 -12.35 -13.87
C PRO A 55 -23.28 -12.49 -13.06
N SER A 56 -23.21 -11.77 -11.94
CA SER A 56 -22.04 -11.76 -11.05
C SER A 56 -21.79 -13.09 -10.35
N TYR A 57 -22.76 -14.01 -10.36
CA TYR A 57 -22.63 -15.36 -9.77
C TYR A 57 -21.49 -16.20 -10.40
N GLY A 58 -20.98 -15.80 -11.57
CA GLY A 58 -19.82 -16.43 -12.22
C GLY A 58 -18.51 -15.64 -12.11
N MET A 59 -18.50 -14.50 -11.41
CA MET A 59 -17.29 -13.69 -11.19
C MET A 59 -16.63 -14.15 -9.88
N ASP A 60 -15.62 -15.00 -10.01
CA ASP A 60 -14.82 -15.43 -8.87
C ASP A 60 -13.64 -14.47 -8.67
N GLY A 61 -13.65 -13.72 -7.56
CA GLY A 61 -12.56 -12.82 -7.20
C GLY A 61 -11.21 -13.55 -7.11
N TYR A 62 -11.21 -14.83 -6.73
CA TYR A 62 -10.00 -15.64 -6.70
C TYR A 62 -9.42 -15.85 -8.11
N GLN A 63 -10.24 -16.17 -9.11
CA GLN A 63 -9.79 -16.32 -10.51
C GLN A 63 -9.17 -15.03 -11.04
N ILE A 64 -9.82 -13.89 -10.77
CA ILE A 64 -9.31 -12.58 -11.18
C ILE A 64 -7.94 -12.31 -10.54
N VAL A 65 -7.82 -12.54 -9.23
CA VAL A 65 -6.56 -12.37 -8.50
C VAL A 65 -5.45 -13.24 -9.09
N GLU A 66 -5.73 -14.50 -9.40
CA GLU A 66 -4.75 -15.42 -9.99
C GLU A 66 -4.33 -15.02 -11.41
N LEU A 67 -5.25 -14.50 -12.23
CA LEU A 67 -4.93 -13.95 -13.55
C LEU A 67 -4.09 -12.67 -13.44
N ILE A 68 -4.35 -11.81 -12.46
CA ILE A 68 -3.52 -10.62 -12.21
C ILE A 68 -2.11 -11.03 -11.78
N LYS A 69 -1.97 -12.02 -10.89
CA LYS A 69 -0.65 -12.57 -10.52
C LYS A 69 0.11 -13.11 -11.73
N PHE A 70 -0.60 -13.80 -12.64
CA PHE A 70 -0.02 -14.25 -13.90
C PHE A 70 0.51 -13.06 -14.73
N LEU A 71 -0.28 -11.99 -14.88
CA LEU A 71 0.14 -10.78 -15.60
C LEU A 71 1.33 -10.07 -14.94
N GLN A 72 1.38 -10.02 -13.61
CA GLN A 72 2.50 -9.43 -12.86
C GLN A 72 3.80 -10.20 -13.04
N ALA A 73 3.72 -11.52 -13.22
CA ALA A 73 4.89 -12.39 -13.41
C ALA A 73 5.37 -12.46 -14.87
N GLU A 74 4.60 -11.95 -15.83
CA GLU A 74 4.85 -12.08 -17.26
C GLU A 74 5.62 -10.84 -17.80
N PRO A 75 6.91 -10.97 -18.17
CA PRO A 75 7.73 -9.81 -18.55
C PRO A 75 7.30 -9.14 -19.87
N SER A 76 6.52 -9.85 -20.68
CA SER A 76 6.05 -9.37 -21.99
C SER A 76 4.81 -8.47 -21.91
N VAL A 77 4.20 -8.31 -20.73
CA VAL A 77 3.01 -7.48 -20.53
C VAL A 77 3.34 -6.00 -20.71
N ASN A 78 2.47 -5.27 -21.41
CA ASN A 78 2.57 -3.82 -21.48
C ASN A 78 2.25 -3.20 -20.10
N LEU A 79 3.15 -2.36 -19.60
CA LEU A 79 3.02 -1.77 -18.25
C LEU A 79 1.80 -0.85 -18.10
N ASP A 80 1.39 -0.13 -19.14
CA ASP A 80 0.20 0.73 -19.08
C ASP A 80 -1.08 -0.11 -18.98
N ASP A 81 -1.12 -1.25 -19.68
CA ASP A 81 -2.21 -2.21 -19.59
C ASP A 81 -2.27 -2.87 -18.20
N LEU A 82 -1.12 -3.30 -17.67
CA LEU A 82 -1.04 -3.84 -16.31
C LEU A 82 -1.46 -2.79 -15.26
N PHE A 83 -1.02 -1.54 -15.42
CA PHE A 83 -1.40 -0.43 -14.54
C PHE A 83 -2.93 -0.26 -14.50
N ARG A 84 -3.59 -0.28 -15.67
CA ARG A 84 -5.06 -0.16 -15.76
C ARG A 84 -5.77 -1.33 -15.10
N VAL A 85 -5.26 -2.55 -15.29
CA VAL A 85 -5.79 -3.76 -14.65
C VAL A 85 -5.64 -3.68 -13.14
N GLU A 86 -4.43 -3.42 -12.62
CA GLU A 86 -4.20 -3.28 -11.19
C GLU A 86 -5.10 -2.20 -10.59
N TRP A 87 -5.16 -1.01 -11.21
CA TRP A 87 -5.99 0.10 -10.73
C TRP A 87 -7.46 -0.25 -10.63
N ALA A 88 -8.00 -0.94 -11.64
CA ALA A 88 -9.40 -1.34 -11.64
C ALA A 88 -9.73 -2.38 -10.56
N TYR A 89 -8.77 -3.24 -10.23
CA TYR A 89 -8.94 -4.35 -9.30
C TYR A 89 -8.29 -4.14 -7.93
N ILE A 90 -7.85 -2.93 -7.57
CA ILE A 90 -7.36 -2.57 -6.23
C ILE A 90 -8.22 -3.19 -5.10
N PRO A 91 -9.57 -3.16 -5.14
CA PRO A 91 -10.38 -3.77 -4.09
C PRO A 91 -10.16 -5.26 -3.84
N LEU A 92 -9.62 -6.00 -4.81
CA LEU A 92 -9.28 -7.43 -4.71
C LEU A 92 -7.80 -7.67 -4.40
N LEU A 93 -6.95 -6.65 -4.52
CA LEU A 93 -5.50 -6.71 -4.33
C LEU A 93 -5.12 -6.24 -2.92
N ASP A 94 -5.82 -6.75 -1.90
CA ASP A 94 -5.78 -6.28 -0.51
C ASP A 94 -4.76 -7.02 0.37
N ARG A 95 -3.84 -7.78 -0.23
CA ARG A 95 -2.85 -8.69 0.39
C ARG A 95 -3.44 -9.86 1.21
N HIS A 96 -4.62 -9.72 1.80
CA HIS A 96 -5.32 -10.79 2.50
C HIS A 96 -5.71 -11.91 1.52
N GLY A 97 -6.09 -11.56 0.29
CA GLY A 97 -6.25 -12.48 -0.84
C GLY A 97 -4.95 -13.01 -1.44
N GLY A 98 -3.79 -12.70 -0.86
CA GLY A 98 -2.48 -13.15 -1.33
C GLY A 98 -1.96 -12.43 -2.58
N ALA A 99 -2.49 -11.26 -2.92
CA ALA A 99 -2.01 -10.40 -4.01
C ALA A 99 -1.97 -8.93 -3.60
N ALA A 100 -1.05 -8.18 -4.21
CA ALA A 100 -0.91 -6.73 -4.06
C ALA A 100 -0.82 -6.09 -5.45
N PRO A 101 -1.13 -4.80 -5.59
CA PRO A 101 -0.92 -4.09 -6.85
C PRO A 101 0.57 -3.72 -7.00
N GLN A 102 1.39 -4.70 -7.41
CA GLN A 102 2.85 -4.62 -7.40
C GLN A 102 3.38 -3.46 -8.26
N LEU A 103 2.80 -3.27 -9.45
CA LEU A 103 3.22 -2.19 -10.34
C LEU A 103 2.83 -0.83 -9.76
N LEU A 104 1.62 -0.67 -9.23
CA LEU A 104 1.19 0.58 -8.62
C LEU A 104 2.02 0.97 -7.40
N GLU A 105 2.34 0.00 -6.53
CA GLU A 105 3.18 0.25 -5.35
C GLU A 105 4.63 0.58 -5.72
N SER A 106 5.18 -0.11 -6.72
CA SER A 106 6.49 0.22 -7.28
C SER A 106 6.50 1.63 -7.85
N ARG A 107 5.43 2.02 -8.56
CA ARG A 107 5.30 3.36 -9.11
C ARG A 107 5.19 4.42 -8.01
N LEU A 108 4.41 4.17 -6.95
CA LEU A 108 4.39 5.07 -5.78
C LEU A 108 5.79 5.29 -5.18
N ALA A 109 6.60 4.23 -5.11
CA ALA A 109 7.94 4.29 -4.53
C ALA A 109 9.00 4.94 -5.43
N ASN A 110 8.79 4.95 -6.75
CA ASN A 110 9.81 5.36 -7.73
C ASN A 110 9.44 6.62 -8.52
N ASP A 111 8.16 6.99 -8.59
CA ASP A 111 7.64 8.14 -9.37
C ASP A 111 7.02 9.16 -8.39
N PRO A 112 7.77 10.22 -8.02
CA PRO A 112 7.30 11.20 -7.02
C PRO A 112 6.13 12.04 -7.54
N GLU A 113 6.01 12.25 -8.85
CA GLU A 113 4.86 12.87 -9.48
C GLU A 113 3.61 12.00 -9.30
N PHE A 114 3.70 10.71 -9.59
CA PHE A 114 2.57 9.79 -9.41
C PHE A 114 2.09 9.74 -7.95
N PHE A 115 3.01 9.64 -6.98
CA PHE A 115 2.64 9.72 -5.56
C PHE A 115 1.89 11.03 -5.24
N SER A 116 2.42 12.15 -5.73
CA SER A 116 1.81 13.47 -5.52
C SER A 116 0.43 13.58 -6.16
N GLU A 117 0.22 12.97 -7.34
CA GLU A 117 -1.10 12.88 -7.99
C GLU A 117 -2.08 12.06 -7.14
N VAL A 118 -1.66 10.91 -6.62
CA VAL A 118 -2.51 10.06 -5.76
C VAL A 118 -2.92 10.80 -4.49
N ILE A 119 -2.00 11.55 -3.86
CA ILE A 119 -2.33 12.41 -2.71
C ILE A 119 -3.41 13.44 -3.08
N ARG A 120 -3.30 14.08 -4.24
CA ARG A 120 -4.28 15.08 -4.71
C ARG A 120 -5.65 14.50 -5.05
N LEU A 121 -5.73 13.21 -5.38
CA LEU A 121 -7.00 12.52 -5.60
C LEU A 121 -7.77 12.29 -4.29
N ILE A 122 -7.07 12.20 -3.16
CA ILE A 122 -7.64 11.83 -1.85
C ILE A 122 -7.89 13.07 -0.99
N TYR A 123 -6.94 14.00 -0.98
CA TYR A 123 -6.92 15.13 -0.07
C TYR A 123 -7.18 16.43 -0.82
N ARG A 124 -7.90 17.34 -0.17
CA ARG A 124 -8.10 18.70 -0.69
C ARG A 124 -6.88 19.57 -0.43
N SER A 125 -6.60 20.50 -1.34
CA SER A 125 -5.51 21.45 -1.18
C SER A 125 -5.81 22.43 -0.05
N LYS A 126 -4.79 22.76 0.73
CA LYS A 126 -4.87 23.88 1.69
C LYS A 126 -4.93 25.26 1.03
N LYS A 127 -4.63 25.35 -0.27
CA LYS A 127 -4.62 26.61 -1.04
C LYS A 127 -5.96 26.91 -1.73
N GLU A 128 -6.89 25.95 -1.74
CA GLU A 128 -8.23 26.17 -2.28
C GLU A 128 -9.18 26.71 -1.19
N ASP A 129 -10.07 27.63 -1.58
CA ASP A 129 -11.14 28.08 -0.69
C ASP A 129 -12.01 26.90 -0.28
N GLN A 130 -12.37 26.85 1.01
CA GLN A 130 -13.11 25.76 1.68
C GLN A 130 -14.58 25.64 1.23
N SER A 131 -14.90 25.96 -0.02
CA SER A 131 -16.23 25.75 -0.58
C SER A 131 -16.46 24.24 -0.76
N PRO A 132 -17.54 23.65 -0.21
CA PRO A 132 -17.83 22.24 -0.42
C PRO A 132 -18.20 22.02 -1.89
N LYS A 133 -17.25 21.53 -2.70
CA LYS A 133 -17.59 20.86 -3.97
C LYS A 133 -17.89 19.40 -3.64
N GLU A 134 -19.14 18.98 -3.86
CA GLU A 134 -19.49 17.57 -3.78
C GLU A 134 -18.73 16.79 -4.88
N PRO A 135 -18.01 15.72 -4.55
CA PRO A 135 -17.39 14.88 -5.56
C PRO A 135 -18.48 14.19 -6.40
N ILE A 136 -18.38 14.30 -7.72
CA ILE A 136 -19.23 13.58 -8.68
C ILE A 136 -18.92 12.07 -8.58
N GLY A 137 -19.89 11.19 -8.88
CA GLY A 137 -19.80 9.73 -8.69
C GLY A 137 -18.47 9.08 -9.11
N ASP A 138 -17.99 9.34 -10.32
CA ASP A 138 -16.73 8.77 -10.84
C ASP A 138 -15.50 9.25 -10.04
N SER A 139 -15.52 10.51 -9.57
CA SER A 139 -14.47 11.06 -8.71
C SER A 139 -14.41 10.34 -7.36
N LYS A 140 -15.53 9.83 -6.85
CA LYS A 140 -15.58 9.08 -5.58
C LYS A 140 -14.98 7.68 -5.71
N ALA A 141 -15.24 6.98 -6.82
CA ALA A 141 -14.64 5.66 -7.08
C ALA A 141 -13.11 5.76 -7.23
N ILE A 142 -12.64 6.75 -7.99
CA ILE A 142 -11.20 7.02 -8.18
C ILE A 142 -10.54 7.35 -6.83
N ALA A 143 -11.12 8.24 -6.03
CA ALA A 143 -10.59 8.59 -4.71
C ALA A 143 -10.58 7.39 -3.74
N THR A 144 -11.59 6.50 -3.82
CA THR A 144 -11.65 5.29 -3.00
C THR A 144 -10.52 4.32 -3.36
N ASN A 145 -10.25 4.12 -4.65
CA ASN A 145 -9.13 3.29 -5.10
C ASN A 145 -7.78 3.90 -4.71
N ALA A 146 -7.60 5.21 -4.91
CA ALA A 146 -6.41 5.93 -4.49
C ALA A 146 -6.15 5.78 -2.97
N TRP A 147 -7.19 5.94 -2.15
CA TRP A 147 -7.09 5.78 -0.70
C TRP A 147 -6.73 4.34 -0.30
N ARG A 148 -7.35 3.33 -0.93
CA ARG A 148 -7.00 1.92 -0.69
C ARG A 148 -5.56 1.63 -1.08
N LEU A 149 -5.11 2.13 -2.22
CA LEU A 149 -3.73 1.96 -2.69
C LEU A 149 -2.74 2.54 -1.68
N LEU A 150 -2.91 3.77 -1.21
CA LEU A 150 -2.01 4.35 -0.20
C LEU A 150 -2.05 3.59 1.13
N ARG A 151 -3.23 3.18 1.59
CA ARG A 151 -3.38 2.48 2.88
C ARG A 151 -2.69 1.11 2.90
N GLU A 152 -2.72 0.38 1.78
CA GLU A 152 -2.14 -0.96 1.67
C GLU A 152 -0.70 -0.96 1.13
N TRP A 153 -0.16 0.23 0.81
CA TRP A 153 1.18 0.42 0.27
C TRP A 153 2.26 0.07 1.30
N LYS A 154 3.19 -0.82 0.92
CA LYS A 154 4.28 -1.28 1.80
C LYS A 154 5.66 -1.20 1.19
N THR A 155 5.80 -0.60 0.01
CA THR A 155 7.07 -0.49 -0.71
C THR A 155 7.65 0.90 -0.45
N PRO A 156 8.62 1.06 0.46
CA PRO A 156 9.14 2.37 0.79
C PRO A 156 9.89 2.97 -0.41
N PRO A 157 9.84 4.31 -0.58
CA PRO A 157 10.62 4.98 -1.62
C PRO A 157 12.12 4.72 -1.42
N GLY A 158 12.84 4.46 -2.51
CA GLY A 158 14.25 4.01 -2.47
C GLY A 158 14.44 2.49 -2.50
N SER A 159 13.37 1.69 -2.32
CA SER A 159 13.41 0.24 -2.56
C SER A 159 13.63 -0.09 -4.03
N GLN A 160 14.53 -1.04 -4.27
CA GLN A 160 14.91 -1.53 -5.60
C GLN A 160 14.30 -2.92 -5.86
N GLU A 161 14.19 -3.29 -7.13
CA GLU A 161 13.67 -4.61 -7.55
C GLU A 161 14.53 -5.78 -7.05
N ASP A 162 15.82 -5.56 -6.82
CA ASP A 162 16.75 -6.56 -6.26
C ASP A 162 16.65 -6.70 -4.72
N GLY A 163 15.72 -5.97 -4.10
CA GLY A 163 15.49 -5.96 -2.66
C GLY A 163 16.45 -5.06 -1.89
N THR A 164 17.34 -4.33 -2.56
CA THR A 164 18.22 -3.33 -1.93
C THR A 164 17.51 -2.00 -1.72
N PHE A 165 18.14 -1.11 -0.94
CA PHE A 165 17.65 0.24 -0.67
C PHE A 165 18.70 1.26 -1.13
N SER A 166 18.31 2.26 -1.92
CA SER A 166 19.18 3.35 -2.38
C SER A 166 18.88 4.65 -1.63
N ASP A 167 19.90 5.12 -0.91
CA ASP A 167 19.87 6.38 -0.17
C ASP A 167 19.65 7.59 -1.08
N GLU A 168 20.33 7.60 -2.22
CA GLU A 168 20.25 8.67 -3.21
C GLU A 168 18.85 8.76 -3.79
N ARG A 169 18.29 7.63 -4.25
CA ARG A 169 16.93 7.59 -4.81
C ARG A 169 15.88 8.01 -3.79
N PHE A 170 15.99 7.52 -2.55
CA PHE A 170 15.08 7.93 -1.48
C PHE A 170 15.14 9.45 -1.24
N THR A 171 16.34 10.01 -1.16
CA THR A 171 16.54 11.43 -0.86
C THR A 171 16.04 12.31 -2.01
N GLU A 172 16.35 11.96 -3.26
CA GLU A 172 15.88 12.66 -4.46
C GLU A 172 14.35 12.59 -4.58
N TRP A 173 13.78 11.39 -4.40
CA TRP A 173 12.33 11.19 -4.43
C TRP A 173 11.63 12.03 -3.36
N LEU A 174 12.12 11.99 -2.11
CA LEU A 174 11.53 12.73 -1.00
C LEU A 174 11.60 14.24 -1.24
N GLN A 175 12.74 14.74 -1.72
CA GLN A 175 12.91 16.15 -2.04
C GLN A 175 11.94 16.58 -3.14
N ARG A 176 11.78 15.76 -4.19
CA ARG A 176 10.85 16.06 -5.28
C ARG A 176 9.40 16.07 -4.82
N VAL A 177 8.98 15.12 -3.98
CA VAL A 177 7.63 15.14 -3.39
C VAL A 177 7.42 16.38 -2.53
N LYS A 178 8.40 16.77 -1.71
CA LYS A 178 8.30 17.99 -0.89
C LYS A 178 8.05 19.22 -1.76
N GLU A 179 8.75 19.35 -2.89
CA GLU A 179 8.55 20.46 -3.83
C GLU A 179 7.13 20.45 -4.43
N VAL A 180 6.73 19.35 -5.07
CA VAL A 180 5.43 19.23 -5.75
C VAL A 180 4.24 19.38 -4.78
N CYS A 181 4.34 18.79 -3.59
CA CYS A 181 3.29 18.87 -2.57
C CYS A 181 3.25 20.23 -1.88
N THR A 182 4.37 20.96 -1.79
CA THR A 182 4.38 22.36 -1.33
C THR A 182 3.67 23.27 -2.32
N GLU A 183 3.98 23.12 -3.62
CA GLU A 183 3.35 23.88 -4.69
C GLU A 183 1.84 23.62 -4.77
N SER A 184 1.42 22.37 -4.66
CA SER A 184 0.01 21.99 -4.73
C SER A 184 -0.77 22.19 -3.43
N GLY A 185 -0.10 22.41 -2.28
CA GLY A 185 -0.75 22.63 -0.98
C GLY A 185 -1.13 21.35 -0.22
N HIS A 186 -0.42 20.24 -0.46
CA HIS A 186 -0.65 18.92 0.13
C HIS A 186 0.55 18.39 0.95
N LEU A 187 1.54 19.23 1.26
CA LEU A 187 2.78 18.80 1.92
C LEU A 187 2.56 18.01 3.21
N GLU A 188 1.72 18.51 4.13
CA GLU A 188 1.45 17.85 5.42
C GLU A 188 0.92 16.42 5.23
N VAL A 189 -0.15 16.26 4.44
CA VAL A 189 -0.77 14.95 4.20
C VAL A 189 0.16 14.01 3.43
N ALA A 190 0.97 14.55 2.52
CA ALA A 190 2.01 13.79 1.83
C ALA A 190 3.05 13.25 2.82
N LEU A 191 3.58 14.10 3.71
CA LEU A 191 4.57 13.71 4.71
C LEU A 191 4.02 12.67 5.70
N ILE A 192 2.76 12.79 6.12
CA ILE A 192 2.09 11.78 6.96
C ILE A 192 2.08 10.41 6.25
N ASN A 193 1.59 10.36 5.00
CA ASN A 193 1.54 9.11 4.25
C ASN A 193 2.94 8.53 3.96
N ILE A 194 3.94 9.37 3.69
CA ILE A 194 5.34 8.94 3.59
C ILE A 194 5.80 8.33 4.91
N GLY A 195 5.53 8.99 6.04
CA GLY A 195 5.87 8.48 7.36
C GLY A 195 5.33 7.07 7.61
N GLU A 196 4.08 6.82 7.23
CA GLU A 196 3.43 5.52 7.39
C GLU A 196 4.13 4.40 6.62
N VAL A 197 4.52 4.63 5.35
CA VAL A 197 5.20 3.57 4.56
C VAL A 197 6.63 3.32 5.03
N LEU A 198 7.30 4.31 5.63
CA LEU A 198 8.69 4.19 6.07
C LEU A 198 8.91 3.16 7.19
N ILE A 199 7.87 2.68 7.85
CA ILE A 199 7.96 1.56 8.79
C ILE A 199 8.40 0.25 8.12
N HIS A 200 8.23 0.15 6.79
CA HIS A 200 8.60 -1.01 5.97
C HIS A 200 10.01 -0.92 5.41
N THR A 201 10.76 0.13 5.77
CA THR A 201 12.16 0.29 5.35
C THR A 201 13.02 -0.85 5.89
N PRO A 202 13.87 -1.48 5.06
CA PRO A 202 14.79 -2.50 5.55
C PRO A 202 15.80 -1.93 6.57
N PRO A 203 16.36 -2.79 7.44
CA PRO A 203 17.45 -2.41 8.32
C PRO A 203 18.66 -1.89 7.55
N ALA A 204 19.48 -1.05 8.18
CA ALA A 204 20.72 -0.59 7.61
C ALA A 204 21.76 -1.74 7.53
N PRO A 205 22.65 -1.74 6.53
CA PRO A 205 23.72 -2.75 6.41
C PRO A 205 24.70 -2.79 7.59
N ASP A 206 24.79 -1.71 8.37
CA ASP A 206 25.67 -1.60 9.53
C ASP A 206 25.04 -2.09 10.85
N GLY A 207 23.82 -2.65 10.78
CA GLY A 207 23.14 -3.27 11.91
C GLY A 207 22.13 -2.37 12.62
N LEU A 208 21.98 -1.09 12.23
CA LEU A 208 20.87 -0.27 12.73
C LEU A 208 19.54 -0.82 12.21
N TRP A 209 18.53 -0.92 13.08
CA TRP A 209 17.23 -1.54 12.72
C TRP A 209 16.43 -0.81 11.63
N ILE A 210 16.87 0.38 11.21
CA ILE A 210 16.29 1.19 10.13
C ILE A 210 17.40 1.79 9.27
N HIS A 211 17.15 1.96 7.97
CA HIS A 211 18.11 2.58 7.06
C HIS A 211 18.49 4.01 7.50
N ARG A 212 19.79 4.36 7.37
CA ARG A 212 20.30 5.64 7.87
C ARG A 212 19.72 6.85 7.16
N ALA A 213 19.52 6.80 5.84
CA ALA A 213 18.89 7.92 5.13
C ALA A 213 17.45 8.14 5.61
N VAL A 214 16.70 7.08 5.90
CA VAL A 214 15.35 7.18 6.45
C VAL A 214 15.37 7.74 7.87
N ALA A 215 16.29 7.27 8.72
CA ALA A 215 16.47 7.84 10.07
C ALA A 215 16.86 9.33 10.01
N ALA A 216 17.73 9.73 9.07
CA ALA A 216 18.12 11.11 8.86
C ALA A 216 16.92 11.97 8.41
N ALA A 217 16.11 11.47 7.47
CA ALA A 217 14.90 12.15 7.01
C ALA A 217 13.87 12.31 8.14
N LEU A 218 13.64 11.27 8.95
CA LEU A 218 12.77 11.33 10.14
C LEU A 218 13.34 12.19 11.27
N ASN A 219 14.65 12.42 11.30
CA ASN A 219 15.31 13.29 12.27
C ASN A 219 15.38 14.76 11.83
N ASP A 220 15.04 15.06 10.58
CA ASP A 220 15.06 16.42 10.04
C ASP A 220 14.18 17.37 10.85
N ARG A 221 14.59 18.63 10.99
CA ARG A 221 13.85 19.60 11.83
C ARG A 221 12.39 19.75 11.38
N GLU A 222 12.12 19.71 10.08
CA GLU A 222 10.81 20.00 9.49
C GLU A 222 9.99 18.73 9.21
N ALA A 223 10.44 17.57 9.69
CA ALA A 223 9.80 16.27 9.50
C ALA A 223 8.74 15.90 10.57
N ASP A 224 8.12 16.87 11.26
CA ASP A 224 7.13 16.59 12.32
C ASP A 224 5.93 15.78 11.80
N ASP A 225 5.37 16.17 10.65
CA ASP A 225 4.25 15.45 10.01
C ASP A 225 4.64 14.04 9.58
N MET A 226 5.87 13.88 9.09
CA MET A 226 6.41 12.57 8.70
C MET A 226 6.66 11.67 9.92
N ARG A 227 7.15 12.22 11.03
CA ARG A 227 7.27 11.51 12.31
C ARG A 227 5.91 11.09 12.84
N ASN A 228 4.89 11.94 12.72
CA ASN A 228 3.52 11.62 13.10
C ASN A 228 2.96 10.47 12.26
N GLY A 229 3.17 10.50 10.95
CA GLY A 229 2.85 9.41 10.04
C GLY A 229 3.53 8.10 10.45
N PHE A 230 4.85 8.14 10.70
CA PHE A 230 5.60 6.96 11.15
C PHE A 230 5.03 6.35 12.44
N ARG A 231 4.67 7.20 13.41
CA ARG A 231 4.02 6.77 14.65
C ARG A 231 2.68 6.09 14.35
N THR A 232 1.84 6.70 13.52
CA THR A 232 0.53 6.14 13.12
C THR A 232 0.68 4.80 12.41
N GLY A 233 1.57 4.72 11.42
CA GLY A 233 1.85 3.49 10.68
C GLY A 233 2.36 2.37 11.60
N THR A 234 3.26 2.70 12.53
CA THR A 234 3.81 1.75 13.51
C THR A 234 2.74 1.19 14.44
N TYR A 235 1.80 2.04 14.88
CA TYR A 235 0.68 1.59 15.70
C TYR A 235 -0.28 0.71 14.89
N ASN A 236 -0.64 1.14 13.68
CA ASN A 236 -1.57 0.44 12.80
C ASN A 236 -1.03 -0.90 12.29
N SER A 237 0.30 -1.05 12.15
CA SER A 237 0.92 -2.30 11.70
C SER A 237 0.70 -3.46 12.65
N ARG A 238 0.32 -3.21 13.91
CA ARG A 238 -0.06 -4.26 14.88
C ARG A 238 -1.33 -5.00 14.46
N GLY A 239 -2.21 -4.34 13.71
CA GLY A 239 -3.48 -4.90 13.27
C GLY A 239 -4.39 -5.32 14.44
N VAL A 240 -5.35 -6.20 14.13
CA VAL A 240 -6.23 -6.80 15.15
C VAL A 240 -5.42 -7.79 15.97
N HIS A 241 -5.40 -7.60 17.27
CA HIS A 241 -4.69 -8.47 18.21
C HIS A 241 -5.58 -8.77 19.41
N TRP A 242 -5.27 -9.86 20.11
CA TRP A 242 -5.91 -10.18 21.38
C TRP A 242 -5.30 -9.30 22.48
N VAL A 243 -6.17 -8.66 23.27
CA VAL A 243 -5.77 -7.75 24.34
C VAL A 243 -5.52 -8.56 25.62
N ASP A 244 -4.29 -8.53 26.12
CA ASP A 244 -3.91 -9.18 27.38
C ASP A 244 -4.37 -8.32 28.57
N PRO A 245 -5.27 -8.81 29.43
CA PRO A 245 -5.77 -8.03 30.57
C PRO A 245 -4.68 -7.56 31.55
N THR A 246 -3.52 -8.20 31.53
CA THR A 246 -2.37 -7.81 32.37
C THR A 246 -1.57 -6.63 31.81
N GLY A 247 -1.85 -6.19 30.57
CA GLY A 247 -1.11 -5.15 29.86
C GLY A 247 0.34 -5.54 29.52
N LYS A 248 0.67 -6.85 29.59
CA LYS A 248 2.05 -7.32 29.42
C LYS A 248 2.57 -7.06 28.01
N GLN A 249 1.76 -7.32 26.98
CA GLN A 249 2.18 -7.11 25.59
C GLN A 249 2.51 -5.65 25.31
N GLU A 250 1.71 -4.73 25.82
CA GLU A 250 1.89 -3.29 25.68
C GLU A 250 3.19 -2.84 26.37
N ARG A 251 3.48 -3.37 27.57
CA ARG A 251 4.74 -3.08 28.27
C ARG A 251 5.97 -3.60 27.52
N GLU A 252 5.90 -4.80 26.95
CA GLU A 252 6.97 -5.36 26.12
C GLU A 252 7.21 -4.50 24.87
N LEU A 253 6.14 -4.04 24.20
CA LEU A 253 6.25 -3.11 23.08
C LEU A 253 6.87 -1.78 23.51
N ALA A 254 6.46 -1.23 24.65
CA ALA A 254 7.04 -0.01 25.20
C ALA A 254 8.55 -0.15 25.41
N GLU A 255 9.00 -1.25 26.03
CA GLU A 255 10.43 -1.55 26.22
C GLU A 255 11.19 -1.67 24.89
N GLN A 256 10.62 -2.37 23.90
CA GLN A 256 11.22 -2.46 22.56
C GLN A 256 11.39 -1.08 21.92
N PHE A 257 10.40 -0.20 22.03
CA PHE A 257 10.52 1.16 21.48
C PHE A 257 11.49 2.05 22.25
N ARG A 258 11.65 1.86 23.56
CA ARG A 258 12.72 2.52 24.33
C ARG A 258 14.10 2.09 23.85
N ASN A 259 14.32 0.79 23.68
CA ASN A 259 15.60 0.26 23.16
C ASN A 259 15.89 0.81 21.75
N LYS A 260 14.90 0.78 20.85
CA LYS A 260 15.01 1.39 19.52
C LYS A 260 15.32 2.89 19.58
N ALA A 261 14.73 3.62 20.53
CA ALA A 261 15.01 5.03 20.72
C ALA A 261 16.45 5.29 21.16
N GLU A 262 16.99 4.47 22.07
CA GLU A 262 18.38 4.56 22.52
C GLU A 262 19.36 4.29 21.37
N GLU A 263 19.14 3.25 20.57
CA GLU A 263 19.96 2.96 19.39
C GLU A 263 19.97 4.13 18.38
N ILE A 264 18.80 4.72 18.13
CA ILE A 264 18.64 5.86 17.22
C ILE A 264 19.29 7.13 17.76
N GLU A 265 19.19 7.38 19.07
CA GLU A 265 19.85 8.51 19.71
C GLU A 265 21.38 8.36 19.69
N ASN A 266 21.90 7.15 19.98
CA ASN A 266 23.31 6.83 19.88
C ASN A 266 23.85 6.97 18.45
N ALA A 267 23.00 6.74 17.45
CA ALA A 267 23.30 7.00 16.04
C ALA A 267 23.22 8.49 15.64
N GLY A 268 22.88 9.40 16.57
CA GLY A 268 22.84 10.85 16.37
C GLY A 268 21.47 11.42 15.97
N PHE A 269 20.41 10.60 15.94
CA PHE A 269 19.09 10.97 15.44
C PHE A 269 18.11 11.35 16.56
N GLN A 270 18.44 12.39 17.32
CA GLN A 270 17.75 12.80 18.54
C GLN A 270 16.23 13.06 18.38
N ARG A 271 15.79 13.74 17.33
CA ARG A 271 14.35 14.05 17.12
C ARG A 271 13.55 12.80 16.81
N PHE A 272 14.16 11.87 16.06
CA PHE A 272 13.51 10.61 15.79
C PHE A 272 13.45 9.74 17.06
N ALA A 273 14.50 9.72 17.88
CA ALA A 273 14.48 9.04 19.18
C ALA A 273 13.37 9.55 20.10
N VAL A 274 13.10 10.86 20.14
CA VAL A 274 11.96 11.43 20.89
C VAL A 274 10.61 10.86 20.41
N THR A 275 10.45 10.65 19.10
CA THR A 275 9.23 10.06 18.53
C THR A 275 9.02 8.62 19.02
N LEU A 276 10.11 7.85 19.05
CA LEU A 276 10.10 6.46 19.51
C LEU A 276 9.84 6.35 21.02
N ARG A 277 10.35 7.29 21.82
CA ARG A 277 9.97 7.40 23.24
C ARG A 277 8.49 7.71 23.40
N GLY A 278 7.96 8.62 22.58
CA GLY A 278 6.52 8.91 22.57
C GLY A 278 5.64 7.70 22.17
N LEU A 279 6.15 6.79 21.33
CA LEU A 279 5.51 5.50 21.06
C LEU A 279 5.52 4.61 22.31
N ALA A 280 6.66 4.50 23.01
CA ALA A 280 6.76 3.76 24.25
C ALA A 280 5.78 4.27 25.32
N ASP A 281 5.76 5.59 25.55
CA ASP A 281 4.82 6.23 26.49
C ASP A 281 3.35 6.03 26.08
N GLY A 282 3.08 5.87 24.78
CA GLY A 282 1.76 5.52 24.26
C GLY A 282 1.35 4.11 24.67
N TYR A 283 2.25 3.15 24.52
CA TYR A 283 2.01 1.76 24.92
C TYR A 283 1.90 1.61 26.44
N ASP A 284 2.69 2.32 27.24
CA ASP A 284 2.55 2.29 28.71
C ASP A 284 1.15 2.74 29.16
N ARG A 285 0.67 3.86 28.60
CA ARG A 285 -0.67 4.38 28.92
C ARG A 285 -1.78 3.42 28.50
N GLU A 286 -1.59 2.72 27.38
CA GLU A 286 -2.54 1.70 26.95
C GLU A 286 -2.53 0.49 27.89
N ALA A 287 -1.35 0.05 28.34
CA ALA A 287 -1.23 -1.01 29.34
C ALA A 287 -1.97 -0.65 30.64
N GLU A 288 -1.79 0.58 31.13
CA GLU A 288 -2.49 1.08 32.32
C GLU A 288 -4.01 1.11 32.13
N ARG A 289 -4.49 1.58 30.97
CA ARG A 289 -5.92 1.59 30.64
C ARG A 289 -6.49 0.17 30.65
N ILE A 290 -5.84 -0.77 29.96
CA ILE A 290 -6.29 -2.17 29.87
C ILE A 290 -6.43 -2.80 31.26
N ILE A 291 -5.43 -2.58 32.14
CA ILE A 291 -5.43 -3.13 33.50
C ILE A 291 -6.59 -2.54 34.33
N ASN A 292 -6.85 -1.24 34.21
CA ASN A 292 -7.94 -0.59 34.95
C ASN A 292 -9.31 -1.02 34.43
N ASP A 293 -9.51 -1.02 33.12
CA ASP A 293 -10.75 -1.46 32.48
C ASP A 293 -11.10 -2.93 32.80
N HIS A 294 -10.09 -3.77 33.04
CA HIS A 294 -10.32 -5.15 33.45
C HIS A 294 -10.71 -5.29 34.92
N LYS A 295 -10.07 -4.53 35.82
CA LYS A 295 -10.44 -4.52 37.25
C LYS A 295 -11.87 -4.06 37.46
N ASP A 296 -12.28 -2.99 36.78
CA ASP A 296 -13.63 -2.45 36.90
C ASP A 296 -14.71 -3.46 36.44
N ARG A 297 -14.37 -4.39 35.53
CA ARG A 297 -15.27 -5.47 35.08
C ARG A 297 -15.29 -6.68 36.01
N GLU A 298 -14.25 -6.89 36.81
CA GLU A 298 -14.24 -7.93 37.86
C GLU A 298 -15.04 -7.48 39.09
N ASP A 299 -15.18 -6.17 39.27
CA ASP A 299 -15.90 -5.55 40.40
C ASP A 299 -17.41 -5.29 40.13
N GLU A 300 -17.91 -5.54 38.91
CA GLU A 300 -19.34 -5.48 38.49
C GLU A 300 -20.05 -6.85 38.54
#